data_AF-A0A1G0Z266-F1
#
_entry.id   AF-A0A1G0Z266-F1
#
_cell.length_a   1.000
_cell.length_b   1.000
_cell.length_c   1.000
_cell.angle_alpha   90.00
_cell.angle_beta   90.00
_cell.angle_gamma   90.00
#
_symmetry.space_group_name_H-M   'P 1'
#
loop_
_entity.id
_entity.type
_entity.pdbx_description
1 polymer ?
#
loop_
_entity_poly.entity_id
_entity_poly.type
_entity_poly.pdbx_seq_one_letter_code
_entity_poly.pdbx_strand_id
1 'polypeptide(L)'
;MTFYMTICKKKQVKKSLWHFTLIELLMVIAVIAILLCTLLPALSKAKGTVREISCRSNMKQMGLLFELYAGDYNGWAPPLITQGDSLLWITILWPYLYPNKPAWTSSTQYTDKKYGTIYRCPARNESPDALHSSWYFSYGYNYTFALKISGINTVYSPRNWRMLAQPSKTAMVMDCTTSSGDRAALTDGGLQAGALWHSGRVNILYADLHTGGGKPSEFPFNSTDIFWNCRD
;
A
#
# COMPACT_ATOMS: atom_id res chain seq x y z
N MET A 1 -30.60 -50.64 66.03
CA MET A 1 -29.90 -49.69 65.15
C MET A 1 -30.55 -49.77 63.79
N THR A 2 -31.66 -49.06 63.60
CA THR A 2 -32.57 -49.24 62.46
C THR A 2 -32.35 -48.09 61.49
N PHE A 3 -31.64 -48.37 60.39
CA PHE A 3 -31.38 -47.40 59.33
C PHE A 3 -32.64 -47.24 58.46
N TYR A 4 -33.27 -46.07 58.50
CA TYR A 4 -34.28 -45.68 57.53
C TYR A 4 -33.59 -45.22 56.24
N MET A 5 -33.67 -46.06 55.20
CA MET A 5 -33.21 -45.74 53.86
C MET A 5 -34.26 -44.86 53.16
N THR A 6 -34.05 -43.54 53.15
CA THR A 6 -34.93 -42.60 52.43
C THR A 6 -34.62 -42.67 50.93
N ILE A 7 -35.57 -43.21 50.15
CA ILE A 7 -35.46 -43.28 48.68
C ILE A 7 -35.71 -41.89 48.08
N CYS A 8 -34.67 -41.28 47.50
CA CYS A 8 -34.76 -40.02 46.76
C CYS A 8 -35.35 -40.26 45.35
N LYS A 9 -36.59 -39.83 45.09
CA LYS A 9 -37.23 -39.92 43.76
C LYS A 9 -36.58 -38.95 42.76
N LYS A 10 -35.97 -39.47 41.68
CA LYS A 10 -35.51 -38.67 40.52
C LYS A 10 -36.70 -38.04 39.79
N LYS A 11 -36.74 -36.71 39.74
CA LYS A 11 -37.73 -35.94 38.97
C LYS A 11 -37.41 -36.05 37.46
N GLN A 12 -38.25 -36.74 36.69
CA GLN A 12 -38.10 -36.89 35.24
C GLN A 12 -38.46 -35.56 34.56
N VAL A 13 -37.46 -34.84 34.03
CA VAL A 13 -37.66 -33.62 33.25
C VAL A 13 -38.13 -34.03 31.85
N LYS A 14 -39.41 -33.76 31.53
CA LYS A 14 -39.93 -33.96 30.17
C LYS A 14 -39.22 -33.01 29.21
N LYS A 15 -38.31 -33.53 28.36
CA LYS A 15 -37.78 -32.76 27.23
C LYS A 15 -38.92 -32.58 26.22
N SER A 16 -39.38 -31.35 26.01
CA SER A 16 -40.29 -31.10 24.88
C SER A 16 -39.47 -31.26 23.60
N LEU A 17 -39.82 -32.26 22.80
CA LEU A 17 -39.24 -32.44 21.47
C LEU A 17 -39.98 -31.48 20.53
N TRP A 18 -39.32 -30.39 20.19
CA TRP A 18 -39.77 -29.50 19.11
C TRP A 18 -39.57 -30.28 17.82
N HIS A 19 -40.68 -30.69 17.20
CA HIS A 19 -40.65 -31.41 15.93
C HIS A 19 -40.37 -30.38 14.84
N PHE A 20 -39.10 -30.26 14.46
CA PHE A 20 -38.66 -29.39 13.38
C PHE A 20 -39.02 -30.05 12.05
N THR A 21 -39.78 -29.37 11.21
CA THR A 21 -40.19 -29.93 9.92
C THR A 21 -39.08 -29.71 8.88
N LEU A 22 -38.95 -30.63 7.91
CA LEU A 22 -37.96 -30.52 6.84
C LEU A 22 -38.19 -29.26 5.98
N ILE A 23 -39.43 -28.80 5.86
CA ILE A 23 -39.79 -27.57 5.14
C ILE A 23 -39.34 -26.31 5.87
N GLU A 24 -39.43 -26.25 7.21
CA GLU A 24 -38.90 -25.11 7.98
C GLU A 24 -37.39 -24.97 7.82
N LEU A 25 -36.66 -26.10 7.82
CA LEU A 25 -35.21 -26.08 7.57
C LEU A 25 -34.90 -25.61 6.15
N LEU A 26 -35.64 -26.11 5.16
CA LEU A 26 -35.42 -25.78 3.75
C LEU A 26 -35.70 -24.30 3.45
N MET A 27 -36.77 -23.74 4.01
CA MET A 27 -37.10 -22.32 3.82
C MET A 27 -36.02 -21.42 4.43
N VAL A 28 -35.51 -21.77 5.62
CA VAL A 28 -34.47 -20.98 6.30
C VAL A 28 -33.17 -20.96 5.49
N ILE A 29 -32.70 -22.11 5.00
CA ILE A 29 -31.49 -22.14 4.18
C ILE A 29 -31.69 -21.43 2.84
N ALA A 30 -32.91 -21.48 2.26
CA ALA A 30 -33.23 -20.75 1.04
C ALA A 30 -33.13 -19.23 1.24
N VAL A 31 -33.69 -18.71 2.33
CA VAL A 31 -33.60 -17.27 2.66
C VAL A 31 -32.16 -16.87 2.96
N ILE A 32 -31.40 -17.67 3.72
CA ILE A 32 -29.97 -17.41 3.99
C ILE A 32 -29.16 -17.39 2.68
N ALA A 33 -29.44 -18.30 1.75
CA ALA A 33 -28.75 -18.34 0.45
C ALA A 33 -29.01 -17.08 -0.39
N ILE A 34 -30.26 -16.60 -0.43
CA ILE A 34 -30.62 -15.35 -1.13
C ILE A 34 -29.85 -14.16 -0.53
N LEU A 35 -29.81 -14.06 0.80
CA LEU A 35 -29.08 -12.99 1.47
C LEU A 35 -27.57 -13.06 1.16
N LEU A 36 -26.94 -14.23 1.32
CA LEU A 36 -25.51 -14.41 1.05
C LEU A 36 -25.13 -14.06 -0.40
N CYS A 37 -25.96 -14.41 -1.38
CA CYS A 37 -25.74 -14.06 -2.79
C CYS A 37 -25.61 -12.54 -3.00
N THR A 38 -26.37 -11.73 -2.28
CA THR A 38 -26.30 -10.26 -2.38
C THR A 38 -25.16 -9.65 -1.55
N LEU A 39 -24.77 -10.30 -0.45
CA LEU A 39 -23.71 -9.80 0.45
C LEU A 39 -22.30 -10.03 -0.12
N LEU A 40 -22.06 -11.13 -0.82
CA LEU A 40 -20.74 -11.46 -1.38
C LEU A 40 -20.15 -10.37 -2.30
N PRO A 41 -20.87 -9.84 -3.31
CA PRO A 41 -20.33 -8.79 -4.17
C PRO A 41 -20.09 -7.48 -3.42
N ALA A 42 -20.94 -7.14 -2.43
CA ALA A 42 -20.75 -5.96 -1.58
C ALA A 42 -19.49 -6.08 -0.71
N LEU A 43 -19.25 -7.25 -0.11
CA LEU A 43 -18.07 -7.51 0.71
C LEU A 43 -16.77 -7.46 -0.09
N SER A 44 -16.79 -7.94 -1.34
CA SER A 44 -15.62 -7.87 -2.24
C SER A 44 -15.24 -6.41 -2.53
N LYS A 45 -16.21 -5.57 -2.87
CA LYS A 45 -16.00 -4.12 -3.09
C LYS A 45 -15.48 -3.44 -1.82
N ALA A 46 -16.08 -3.72 -0.66
CA ALA A 46 -15.65 -3.15 0.62
C ALA A 46 -14.18 -3.49 0.95
N LYS A 47 -13.75 -4.74 0.72
CA LYS A 47 -12.34 -5.15 0.88
C LYS A 47 -11.40 -4.38 -0.05
N GLY A 48 -11.81 -4.11 -1.29
CA GLY A 48 -11.05 -3.29 -2.23
C GLY A 48 -10.82 -1.86 -1.70
N THR A 49 -11.88 -1.22 -1.22
CA THR A 49 -11.80 0.12 -0.62
C THR A 49 -10.92 0.17 0.62
N VAL A 50 -10.99 -0.83 1.51
CA VAL A 50 -10.12 -0.92 2.69
C VAL A 50 -8.64 -0.98 2.29
N ARG A 51 -8.31 -1.78 1.26
CA ARG A 51 -6.94 -1.86 0.74
C ARG A 51 -6.47 -0.53 0.14
N GLU A 52 -7.34 0.19 -0.57
CA GLU A 52 -7.04 1.53 -1.09
C GLU A 52 -6.75 2.53 0.05
N ILE A 53 -7.59 2.55 1.09
CA ILE A 53 -7.37 3.41 2.28
C ILE A 53 -6.02 3.08 2.93
N SER A 54 -5.67 1.80 3.04
CA SER A 54 -4.37 1.38 3.55
C SER A 54 -3.21 1.86 2.66
N CYS A 55 -3.31 1.77 1.33
CA CYS A 55 -2.26 2.24 0.43
C CYS A 55 -2.08 3.78 0.53
N ARG A 56 -3.17 4.54 0.69
CA ARG A 56 -3.08 5.99 0.95
C ARG A 56 -2.47 6.32 2.32
N SER A 57 -2.79 5.54 3.36
CA SER A 57 -2.16 5.70 4.68
C SER A 57 -0.64 5.44 4.61
N ASN A 58 -0.23 4.40 3.89
CA ASN A 58 1.18 4.09 3.63
C ASN A 58 1.88 5.25 2.90
N MET A 59 1.24 5.83 1.89
CA MET A 59 1.75 7.01 1.19
C MET A 59 1.95 8.20 2.12
N LYS A 60 0.98 8.51 2.98
CA LYS A 60 1.16 9.58 3.98
C LYS A 60 2.34 9.32 4.91
N GLN A 61 2.52 8.08 5.37
CA GLN A 61 3.68 7.71 6.18
C GLN A 61 4.98 7.92 5.42
N MET A 62 5.06 7.53 4.14
CA MET A 62 6.24 7.82 3.31
C MET A 62 6.48 9.33 3.18
N GLY A 63 5.43 10.12 2.96
CA GLY A 63 5.52 11.58 2.91
C GLY A 63 6.15 12.20 4.17
N LEU A 64 5.79 11.69 5.34
CA LEU A 64 6.43 12.11 6.60
C LEU A 64 7.91 11.76 6.64
N LEU A 65 8.33 10.62 6.08
CA LEU A 65 9.75 10.26 5.99
C LEU A 65 10.51 11.22 5.07
N PHE A 66 9.89 11.65 3.96
CA PHE A 66 10.48 12.66 3.08
C PHE A 66 10.67 14.00 3.80
N GLU A 67 9.70 14.43 4.60
CA GLU A 67 9.84 15.66 5.42
C GLU A 67 10.93 15.54 6.49
N LEU A 68 11.03 14.40 7.17
CA LEU A 68 12.10 14.15 8.14
C LEU A 68 13.47 14.24 7.46
N TYR A 69 13.63 13.58 6.32
CA TYR A 69 14.85 13.66 5.52
C TYR A 69 15.12 15.11 5.06
N ALA A 70 14.12 15.81 4.54
CA ALA A 70 14.26 17.20 4.12
C ALA A 70 14.61 18.11 5.32
N GLY A 71 14.16 17.79 6.52
CA GLY A 71 14.58 18.44 7.77
C GLY A 71 16.09 18.34 7.98
N ASP A 72 16.64 17.13 7.87
CA ASP A 72 18.06 16.85 8.13
C ASP A 72 18.98 17.34 6.99
N TYR A 73 18.47 17.41 5.76
CA TYR A 73 19.24 17.75 4.56
C TYR A 73 18.85 19.11 3.96
N ASN A 74 18.59 20.14 4.78
CA ASN A 74 18.38 21.53 4.33
C ASN A 74 17.25 21.72 3.28
N GLY A 75 16.25 20.84 3.30
CA GLY A 75 15.11 20.86 2.39
C GLY A 75 15.33 20.09 1.10
N TRP A 76 16.50 19.46 0.91
CA TRP A 76 16.76 18.66 -0.28
C TRP A 76 16.03 17.33 -0.21
N ALA A 77 15.41 16.95 -1.32
CA ALA A 77 14.77 15.65 -1.45
C ALA A 77 15.82 14.53 -1.61
N PRO A 78 15.52 13.29 -1.20
CA PRO A 78 16.47 12.19 -1.31
C PRO A 78 16.76 11.85 -2.79
N PRO A 79 17.99 11.39 -3.10
CA PRO A 79 18.33 10.97 -4.45
C PRO A 79 17.59 9.66 -4.83
N LEU A 80 17.40 9.44 -6.14
CA LEU A 80 16.69 8.26 -6.65
C LEU A 80 17.48 6.97 -6.42
N ILE A 81 18.78 7.04 -6.72
CA ILE A 81 19.79 5.99 -6.62
C ILE A 81 21.07 6.68 -6.06
N THR A 82 22.11 5.96 -5.60
CA THR A 82 23.45 6.54 -5.31
C THR A 82 24.57 5.83 -6.09
N GLN A 83 25.77 6.41 -6.22
CA GLN A 83 26.91 5.75 -6.88
C GLN A 83 27.44 4.57 -6.04
N GLY A 84 27.80 3.46 -6.69
CA GLY A 84 28.56 2.35 -6.09
C GLY A 84 27.70 1.25 -5.48
N ASP A 85 26.57 1.60 -4.90
CA ASP A 85 25.54 0.67 -4.45
C ASP A 85 24.18 1.17 -4.96
N SER A 86 23.37 0.26 -5.49
CA SER A 86 21.99 0.48 -5.96
C SER A 86 21.02 0.88 -4.83
N LEU A 87 21.39 1.84 -3.97
CA LEU A 87 20.59 2.29 -2.85
C LEU A 87 19.49 3.19 -3.38
N LEU A 88 18.26 2.69 -3.32
CA LEU A 88 17.07 3.42 -3.73
C LEU A 88 16.74 4.50 -2.70
N TRP A 89 15.94 5.49 -3.10
CA TRP A 89 15.31 6.44 -2.17
C TRP A 89 14.69 5.75 -0.94
N ILE A 90 14.18 4.53 -1.11
CA ILE A 90 13.62 3.69 -0.04
C ILE A 90 14.69 3.27 0.97
N THR A 91 15.88 2.88 0.52
CA THR A 91 17.01 2.53 1.39
C THR A 91 17.46 3.74 2.20
N ILE A 92 17.41 4.93 1.61
CA ILE A 92 17.78 6.19 2.26
C ILE A 92 16.76 6.58 3.33
N LEU A 93 15.47 6.34 3.06
CA LEU A 93 14.39 6.61 4.02
C LEU A 93 14.22 5.50 5.06
N TRP A 94 14.80 4.32 4.83
CA TRP A 94 14.66 3.16 5.72
C TRP A 94 15.04 3.43 7.18
N PRO A 95 16.15 4.11 7.51
CA PRO A 95 16.52 4.40 8.89
C PRO A 95 15.51 5.31 9.61
N TYR A 96 14.80 6.17 8.87
CA TYR A 96 13.75 7.02 9.44
C TYR A 96 12.51 6.22 9.82
N LEU A 97 12.21 5.15 9.07
CA LEU A 97 11.10 4.25 9.37
C LEU A 97 11.47 3.21 10.44
N TYR A 98 12.68 2.68 10.38
CA TYR A 98 13.17 1.62 11.27
C TYR A 98 14.57 1.92 11.81
N PRO A 99 14.71 2.86 12.78
CA PRO A 99 16.02 3.31 13.28
C PRO A 99 16.90 2.20 13.86
N ASN A 100 16.28 1.16 14.42
CA ASN A 100 16.97 0.04 15.07
C ASN A 100 17.17 -1.18 14.16
N LYS A 101 16.92 -1.04 12.85
CA LYS A 101 17.13 -2.10 11.87
C LYS A 101 18.35 -1.77 11.00
N PRO A 102 19.13 -2.78 10.58
CA PRO A 102 20.22 -2.53 9.63
C PRO A 102 19.68 -1.87 8.36
N ALA A 103 20.50 -1.02 7.76
CA ALA A 103 20.19 -0.38 6.48
C ALA A 103 19.82 -1.45 5.45
N TRP A 104 18.79 -1.20 4.66
CA TRP A 104 18.32 -2.14 3.66
C TRP A 104 19.33 -2.23 2.51
N THR A 105 20.17 -3.26 2.48
CA THR A 105 21.12 -3.49 1.38
C THR A 105 20.69 -4.66 0.51
N SER A 106 21.28 -4.77 -0.68
CA SER A 106 21.12 -5.93 -1.57
C SER A 106 21.50 -7.27 -0.91
N SER A 107 22.29 -7.26 0.18
CA SER A 107 22.80 -8.44 0.89
C SER A 107 22.18 -8.67 2.29
N THR A 108 21.63 -7.64 2.93
CA THR A 108 21.03 -7.69 4.29
C THR A 108 19.50 -7.77 4.25
N GLN A 109 18.97 -8.17 3.09
CA GLN A 109 17.57 -8.37 2.79
C GLN A 109 16.86 -8.89 4.02
N TYR A 110 16.03 -8.05 4.64
CA TYR A 110 15.21 -8.49 5.75
C TYR A 110 14.17 -9.44 5.15
N THR A 111 14.59 -10.70 5.02
CA THR A 111 13.79 -11.88 4.75
C THR A 111 12.93 -12.20 5.98
N ASP A 112 12.41 -11.18 6.67
CA ASP A 112 11.25 -11.40 7.50
C ASP A 112 10.09 -11.49 6.51
N LYS A 113 9.96 -12.70 5.97
CA LYS A 113 9.08 -13.17 4.88
C LYS A 113 7.59 -12.99 5.20
N LYS A 114 7.22 -11.98 6.00
CA LYS A 114 5.95 -11.97 6.71
C LYS A 114 5.28 -10.61 6.93
N TYR A 115 5.89 -9.44 6.68
CA TYR A 115 5.17 -8.19 7.02
C TYR A 115 5.25 -7.08 5.96
N GLY A 116 4.07 -6.50 5.71
CA GLY A 116 3.81 -5.44 4.76
C GLY A 116 4.44 -4.13 5.20
N THR A 117 5.61 -3.84 4.63
CA THR A 117 6.22 -2.52 4.74
C THR A 117 5.29 -1.48 4.11
N ILE A 118 5.41 -0.22 4.55
CA ILE A 118 4.66 0.89 3.94
C ILE A 118 5.03 1.11 2.46
N TYR A 119 6.09 0.46 1.96
CA TYR A 119 6.51 0.53 0.56
C TYR A 119 5.77 -0.48 -0.33
N ARG A 120 4.86 -1.28 0.25
CA ARG A 120 4.07 -2.27 -0.47
C ARG A 120 2.57 -2.01 -0.34
N CYS A 121 1.87 -2.14 -1.45
CA CYS A 121 0.44 -1.95 -1.49
C CYS A 121 -0.30 -3.29 -1.25
N PRO A 122 -1.13 -3.41 -0.20
CA PRO A 122 -1.94 -4.61 0.05
C PRO A 122 -2.94 -4.98 -1.06
N ALA A 123 -3.18 -4.09 -2.03
CA ALA A 123 -4.03 -4.38 -3.18
C ALA A 123 -3.30 -5.13 -4.31
N ARG A 124 -1.96 -5.21 -4.26
CA ARG A 124 -1.18 -5.89 -5.29
C ARG A 124 -1.28 -7.41 -5.10
N ASN A 125 -1.90 -8.10 -6.06
CA ASN A 125 -1.96 -9.55 -6.09
C ASN A 125 -0.64 -10.10 -6.65
N GLU A 126 0.29 -10.48 -5.77
CA GLU A 126 1.55 -11.12 -6.16
C GLU A 126 1.48 -12.62 -5.86
N SER A 127 2.11 -13.45 -6.70
CA SER A 127 2.35 -14.86 -6.34
C SER A 127 3.25 -14.91 -5.10
N PRO A 128 3.11 -15.93 -4.24
CA PRO A 128 4.01 -16.11 -3.09
C PRO A 128 5.49 -16.10 -3.48
N ASP A 129 5.83 -16.52 -4.70
CA ASP A 129 7.20 -16.53 -5.21
C ASP A 129 7.73 -15.12 -5.58
N ALA A 130 6.84 -14.21 -5.98
CA ALA A 130 7.16 -12.80 -6.14
C ALA A 130 7.31 -12.08 -4.78
N LEU A 131 7.06 -12.73 -3.65
CA LEU A 131 7.45 -12.20 -2.33
C LEU A 131 8.95 -12.33 -2.05
N HIS A 132 9.66 -13.10 -2.89
CA HIS A 132 11.05 -13.50 -2.65
C HIS A 132 12.08 -12.70 -3.45
N SER A 133 11.70 -11.83 -4.39
CA SER A 133 12.69 -10.90 -4.96
C SER A 133 12.86 -9.68 -4.08
N SER A 134 14.12 -9.33 -3.91
CA SER A 134 14.61 -8.29 -3.04
C SER A 134 14.25 -6.89 -3.52
N TRP A 135 13.55 -6.74 -4.65
CA TRP A 135 13.25 -5.45 -5.29
C TRP A 135 11.78 -5.44 -5.68
N TYR A 136 10.86 -5.54 -4.71
CA TYR A 136 9.42 -5.45 -4.96
C TYR A 136 8.79 -4.32 -4.16
N PHE A 137 8.79 -3.14 -4.76
CA PHE A 137 8.05 -1.98 -4.27
C PHE A 137 6.76 -1.82 -5.05
N SER A 138 5.75 -1.26 -4.38
CA SER A 138 4.49 -0.89 -5.01
C SER A 138 4.41 0.61 -5.30
N TYR A 139 5.38 1.39 -4.85
CA TYR A 139 5.37 2.82 -5.07
C TYR A 139 6.68 3.24 -5.70
N GLY A 140 6.59 4.11 -6.69
CA GLY A 140 7.77 4.75 -7.27
C GLY A 140 7.90 6.18 -6.76
N TYR A 141 9.09 6.72 -6.90
CA TYR A 141 9.39 8.12 -6.61
C TYR A 141 9.56 8.94 -7.89
N ASN A 142 9.06 10.18 -7.88
CA ASN A 142 9.15 11.08 -9.02
C ASN A 142 10.62 11.47 -9.26
N TYR A 143 11.16 11.05 -10.40
CA TYR A 143 12.57 11.24 -10.74
C TYR A 143 12.96 12.72 -10.90
N THR A 144 12.01 13.63 -11.14
CA THR A 144 12.31 15.06 -11.32
C THR A 144 12.80 15.71 -10.03
N PHE A 145 12.55 15.08 -8.88
CA PHE A 145 13.05 15.52 -7.58
C PHE A 145 14.48 15.03 -7.29
N ALA A 146 14.94 14.01 -8.01
CA ALA A 146 16.15 13.30 -7.69
C ALA A 146 17.43 13.91 -8.31
N LEU A 147 18.54 13.74 -7.59
CA LEU A 147 19.89 14.04 -8.05
C LEU A 147 20.42 13.04 -9.08
N LYS A 148 21.26 13.57 -9.99
CA LYS A 148 22.10 12.80 -10.92
C LYS A 148 23.03 11.81 -10.21
N ILE A 149 23.25 10.66 -10.86
CA ILE A 149 24.35 9.73 -10.62
C ILE A 149 25.04 9.48 -11.96
N SER A 150 26.37 9.36 -11.97
CA SER A 150 27.16 9.02 -13.16
C SER A 150 26.67 7.73 -13.82
N GLY A 151 26.56 7.74 -15.16
CA GLY A 151 26.19 6.59 -16.00
C GLY A 151 24.85 6.72 -16.73
N ILE A 152 24.01 7.69 -16.36
CA ILE A 152 22.75 8.02 -17.05
C ILE A 152 22.88 9.45 -17.60
N ASN A 153 22.69 9.61 -18.92
CA ASN A 153 22.92 10.87 -19.65
C ASN A 153 21.83 11.95 -19.42
N THR A 154 20.85 11.72 -18.56
CA THR A 154 19.77 12.68 -18.27
C THR A 154 20.03 13.39 -16.94
N VAL A 155 20.17 14.71 -17.01
CA VAL A 155 20.43 15.59 -15.87
C VAL A 155 19.10 16.06 -15.29
N TYR A 156 18.76 15.61 -14.08
CA TYR A 156 17.72 16.24 -13.26
C TYR A 156 18.41 17.02 -12.14
N SER A 157 18.08 18.31 -12.01
CA SER A 157 18.53 19.11 -10.87
C SER A 157 17.78 18.63 -9.62
N PRO A 158 18.46 18.29 -8.51
CA PRO A 158 17.78 18.08 -7.24
C PRO A 158 16.78 19.19 -6.99
N ARG A 159 15.64 18.83 -6.40
CA ARG A 159 14.68 19.82 -5.95
C ARG A 159 14.77 20.00 -4.46
N ASN A 160 14.82 21.26 -4.04
CA ASN A 160 14.56 21.62 -2.68
C ASN A 160 13.05 21.64 -2.49
N TRP A 161 12.57 20.80 -1.58
CA TRP A 161 11.18 20.65 -1.19
C TRP A 161 10.50 22.00 -0.86
N ARG A 162 11.27 22.92 -0.27
CA ARG A 162 10.78 24.24 0.15
C ARG A 162 10.68 25.25 -0.99
N MET A 163 11.19 24.92 -2.19
CA MET A 163 11.23 25.80 -3.35
C MET A 163 10.22 25.39 -4.43
N LEU A 164 9.23 24.57 -4.08
CA LEU A 164 8.19 24.12 -5.00
C LEU A 164 7.13 25.21 -5.19
N ALA A 165 6.88 25.59 -6.45
CA ALA A 165 5.87 26.59 -6.81
C ALA A 165 4.45 26.19 -6.38
N GLN A 166 4.07 24.93 -6.64
CA GLN A 166 2.73 24.41 -6.34
C GLN A 166 2.81 22.98 -5.78
N PRO A 167 3.17 22.81 -4.49
CA PRO A 167 3.37 21.49 -3.89
C PRO A 167 2.09 20.63 -3.89
N SER A 168 0.91 21.26 -3.83
CA SER A 168 -0.40 20.58 -3.88
C SER A 168 -0.80 20.08 -5.29
N LYS A 169 -0.01 20.35 -6.33
CA LYS A 169 -0.27 19.83 -7.69
C LYS A 169 0.84 18.91 -8.18
N THR A 170 2.02 18.97 -7.56
CA THR A 170 3.16 18.17 -7.98
C THR A 170 3.14 16.80 -7.31
N ALA A 171 3.15 15.74 -8.14
CA ALA A 171 3.23 14.37 -7.68
C ALA A 171 4.64 14.04 -7.19
N MET A 172 4.74 13.42 -6.00
CA MET A 172 6.00 12.95 -5.43
C MET A 172 6.14 11.44 -5.53
N VAL A 173 5.13 10.70 -5.07
CA VAL A 173 5.13 9.23 -5.05
C VAL A 173 3.84 8.74 -5.67
N MET A 174 3.89 7.65 -6.43
CA MET A 174 2.68 7.06 -7.00
C MET A 174 2.78 5.54 -7.13
N ASP A 175 1.63 4.89 -7.34
CA ASP A 175 1.58 3.46 -7.62
C ASP A 175 2.38 3.11 -8.89
N CYS A 176 3.32 2.17 -8.80
CA CYS A 176 4.20 1.78 -9.91
C CYS A 176 4.02 0.32 -10.33
N THR A 177 3.99 0.04 -11.63
CA THR A 177 3.84 -1.33 -12.13
C THR A 177 5.14 -2.14 -12.00
N THR A 178 6.27 -1.44 -12.01
CA THR A 178 7.61 -2.03 -11.91
C THR A 178 7.90 -2.49 -10.49
N SER A 179 8.62 -3.60 -10.37
CA SER A 179 9.04 -4.15 -9.09
C SER A 179 10.16 -3.30 -8.45
N SER A 180 10.98 -2.64 -9.27
CA SER A 180 12.21 -2.02 -8.81
C SER A 180 12.03 -0.79 -7.91
N GLY A 181 10.86 -0.13 -7.90
CA GLY A 181 10.62 1.05 -7.07
C GLY A 181 11.42 2.30 -7.49
N ASP A 182 12.16 2.19 -8.60
CA ASP A 182 13.12 3.19 -9.05
C ASP A 182 12.46 4.45 -9.60
N ARG A 183 11.27 4.37 -10.20
CA ARG A 183 10.68 5.49 -10.98
C ARG A 183 9.15 5.48 -10.93
N ALA A 184 8.57 6.55 -10.40
CA ALA A 184 7.17 6.94 -10.59
C ALA A 184 7.10 8.19 -11.45
N ALA A 185 7.10 8.02 -12.76
CA ALA A 185 6.83 9.14 -13.65
C ALA A 185 6.20 8.65 -14.94
N LEU A 186 5.10 9.28 -15.34
CA LEU A 186 4.51 9.14 -16.67
C LEU A 186 5.20 10.15 -17.58
N THR A 187 6.36 9.80 -18.14
CA THR A 187 7.06 10.71 -19.06
C THR A 187 7.53 9.95 -20.30
N ASP A 188 7.76 10.69 -21.40
CA ASP A 188 8.01 10.33 -22.83
C ASP A 188 8.94 9.12 -23.15
N GLY A 189 8.76 7.98 -22.48
CA GLY A 189 9.57 6.77 -22.66
C GLY A 189 8.99 5.51 -22.03
N GLY A 190 7.83 5.58 -21.35
CA GLY A 190 7.09 4.38 -20.93
C GLY A 190 6.28 4.55 -19.64
N LEU A 191 5.12 3.90 -19.60
CA LEU A 191 4.27 3.76 -18.41
C LEU A 191 4.96 2.86 -17.36
N GLN A 192 5.84 3.42 -16.53
CA GLN A 192 6.29 2.76 -15.28
C GLN A 192 5.45 3.20 -14.07
N ALA A 193 4.58 4.17 -14.29
CA ALA A 193 3.66 4.76 -13.34
C ALA A 193 2.22 4.35 -13.66
N GLY A 194 1.37 4.25 -12.63
CA GLY A 194 -0.06 4.06 -12.78
C GLY A 194 -0.54 2.62 -12.64
N ALA A 195 -0.01 1.89 -11.67
CA ALA A 195 -0.52 0.55 -11.44
C ALA A 195 -1.97 0.58 -10.93
N LEU A 196 -2.85 -0.12 -11.65
CA LEU A 196 -4.30 -0.06 -11.45
C LEU A 196 -4.80 -1.02 -10.36
N TRP A 197 -4.09 -1.12 -9.23
CA TRP A 197 -4.47 -2.05 -8.15
C TRP A 197 -5.75 -1.64 -7.43
N HIS A 198 -6.18 -0.39 -7.60
CA HIS A 198 -7.31 0.21 -6.89
C HIS A 198 -8.53 0.37 -7.78
N SER A 199 -9.09 -0.76 -8.24
CA SER A 199 -10.30 -0.76 -9.08
C SER A 199 -10.18 0.13 -10.33
N GLY A 200 -9.03 0.11 -10.99
CA GLY A 200 -8.77 0.95 -12.18
C GLY A 200 -8.29 2.36 -11.87
N ARG A 201 -7.92 2.65 -10.63
CA ARG A 201 -7.37 3.94 -10.19
C ARG A 201 -5.93 3.81 -9.72
N VAL A 202 -5.24 4.95 -9.75
CA VAL A 202 -3.87 5.15 -9.28
C VAL A 202 -3.93 6.09 -8.07
N ASN A 203 -3.22 5.75 -7.01
CA ASN A 203 -2.97 6.65 -5.89
C ASN A 203 -1.70 7.46 -6.14
N ILE A 204 -1.73 8.72 -5.70
CA ILE A 204 -0.62 9.66 -5.79
C ILE A 204 -0.49 10.37 -4.45
N LEU A 205 0.74 10.55 -4.02
CA LEU A 205 1.14 11.43 -2.94
C LEU A 205 1.71 12.71 -3.56
N TYR A 206 1.17 13.84 -3.17
CA TYR A 206 1.62 15.15 -3.62
C TYR A 206 2.70 15.70 -2.68
N ALA A 207 3.42 16.72 -3.14
CA ALA A 207 4.54 17.30 -2.41
C ALA A 207 4.12 18.17 -1.19
N ASP A 208 2.83 18.38 -0.96
CA ASP A 208 2.28 18.93 0.29
C ASP A 208 1.74 17.83 1.23
N LEU A 209 2.07 16.57 0.93
CA LEU A 209 1.72 15.36 1.71
C LEU A 209 0.24 14.94 1.66
N HIS A 210 -0.61 15.60 0.88
CA HIS A 210 -1.94 15.07 0.64
C HIS A 210 -1.89 13.92 -0.37
N THR A 211 -2.85 13.00 -0.25
CA THR A 211 -2.99 11.86 -1.16
C THR A 211 -4.20 12.05 -2.04
N GLY A 212 -4.01 11.96 -3.36
CA GLY A 212 -5.09 11.92 -4.33
C GLY A 212 -5.12 10.59 -5.07
N GLY A 213 -6.03 10.50 -6.04
CA GLY A 213 -6.06 9.36 -6.93
C GLY A 213 -7.08 9.51 -8.05
N GLY A 214 -6.75 8.94 -9.18
CA GLY A 214 -7.46 9.17 -10.44
C GLY A 214 -7.21 8.06 -11.44
N LYS A 215 -7.87 8.17 -12.59
CA LYS A 215 -7.57 7.30 -13.74
C LYS A 215 -6.24 7.74 -14.37
N PRO A 216 -5.45 6.83 -14.94
CA PRO A 216 -4.21 7.21 -15.63
C PRO A 216 -4.40 8.29 -16.70
N SER A 217 -5.56 8.32 -17.37
CA SER A 217 -5.93 9.31 -18.38
C SER A 217 -6.12 10.74 -17.85
N GLU A 218 -6.27 10.91 -16.53
CA GLU A 218 -6.47 12.22 -15.89
C GLU A 218 -5.13 12.92 -15.60
N PHE A 219 -4.00 12.20 -15.73
CA PHE A 219 -2.67 12.74 -15.44
C PHE A 219 -1.92 13.09 -16.73
N PRO A 220 -1.15 14.19 -16.73
CA PRO A 220 -0.39 14.61 -17.89
C PRO A 220 0.74 13.62 -18.18
N PHE A 221 1.00 13.33 -19.45
CA PHE A 221 2.14 12.52 -19.89
C PHE A 221 3.41 13.35 -20.17
N ASN A 222 3.25 14.67 -20.26
CA ASN A 222 4.34 15.58 -20.54
C ASN A 222 5.17 15.83 -19.27
N SER A 223 6.45 15.46 -19.29
CA SER A 223 7.41 15.64 -18.19
C SER A 223 7.65 17.08 -17.75
N THR A 224 7.29 18.07 -18.58
CA THR A 224 7.44 19.49 -18.25
C THR A 224 6.23 20.07 -17.53
N ASP A 225 5.13 19.32 -17.44
CA ASP A 225 3.92 19.76 -16.73
C ASP A 225 4.22 20.01 -15.23
N ILE A 226 3.51 20.97 -14.63
CA ILE A 226 3.64 21.30 -13.21
C ILE A 226 3.39 20.10 -12.29
N PHE A 227 2.57 19.15 -12.75
CA PHE A 227 2.32 17.88 -12.08
C PHE A 227 3.61 17.08 -11.85
N TRP A 228 4.57 17.16 -12.78
CA TRP A 228 5.85 16.45 -12.70
C TRP A 228 7.01 17.33 -12.29
N ASN A 229 7.09 18.56 -12.84
CA ASN A 229 8.31 19.36 -12.84
C ASN A 229 8.29 20.54 -11.86
N CYS A 230 7.11 20.88 -11.31
CA CYS A 230 6.91 22.01 -10.39
C CYS A 230 7.61 23.32 -10.85
N ARG A 231 7.69 23.56 -12.17
CA ARG A 231 8.24 24.80 -12.71
C ARG A 231 7.16 25.86 -12.70
N ASP A 232 7.57 27.09 -12.36
CA ASP A 232 6.86 28.32 -12.69
C ASP A 232 6.77 28.50 -14.22
#